data_AF-A0A7V3WNL4-F1
#
_entry.id   AF-A0A7V3WNL4-F1
#
_cell.length_a   1.000
_cell.length_b   1.000
_cell.length_c   1.000
_cell.angle_alpha   90.00
_cell.angle_beta   90.00
_cell.angle_gamma   90.00
#
_symmetry.space_group_name_H-M   'P 1'
#
loop_
_entity.id
_entity.type
_entity.pdbx_description
1 polymer ?
#
loop_
_entity_poly.entity_id
_entity_poly.type
_entity_poly.pdbx_seq_one_letter_code
_entity_poly.pdbx_strand_id
1 'polypeptide(L)'
;MDELGLLPGRIYRLQVIVHEGHTDKGKAQVGHACRLMAYGLIDPPCRTDLHLEIVRSVEGLRIGWRPANAVLQEADTPGGPWRDVGQGPSVGVATNGLLQLLVPVPPAAPAKFYRVRLP
;
A
#
# COMPACT_ATOMS: atom_id res chain seq x y z
N MET A 1 -7.04 -22.91 -19.62
CA MET A 1 -5.89 -21.99 -19.45
C MET A 1 -5.93 -21.08 -20.66
N ASP A 2 -5.89 -19.75 -20.49
CA ASP A 2 -5.91 -18.81 -21.62
C ASP A 2 -4.52 -18.58 -22.22
N GLU A 3 -4.43 -17.68 -23.21
CA GLU A 3 -3.19 -17.33 -23.92
C GLU A 3 -2.13 -16.70 -22.99
N LEU A 4 -2.53 -16.19 -21.83
CA LEU A 4 -1.65 -15.64 -20.79
C LEU A 4 -1.31 -16.66 -19.69
N GLY A 5 -1.79 -17.90 -19.82
CA GLY A 5 -1.57 -18.94 -18.84
C GLY A 5 -2.50 -18.88 -17.61
N LEU A 6 -3.58 -18.13 -17.70
CA LEU A 6 -4.53 -17.93 -16.61
C LEU A 6 -5.55 -19.06 -16.56
N LEU A 7 -5.84 -19.55 -15.35
CA LEU A 7 -6.81 -20.58 -15.05
C LEU A 7 -8.06 -19.89 -14.48
N PRO A 8 -9.24 -20.11 -15.08
CA PRO A 8 -10.49 -19.58 -14.55
C PRO A 8 -10.72 -19.99 -13.10
N GLY A 9 -11.35 -19.11 -12.31
CA GLY A 9 -11.60 -19.32 -10.88
C GLY A 9 -10.40 -19.00 -9.98
N ARG A 10 -9.31 -18.42 -10.51
CA ARG A 10 -8.11 -18.07 -9.74
C ARG A 10 -7.90 -16.56 -9.64
N ILE A 11 -7.13 -16.19 -8.61
CA ILE A 11 -6.70 -14.83 -8.35
C ILE A 11 -5.21 -14.73 -8.62
N TYR A 12 -4.84 -13.76 -9.44
CA TYR A 12 -3.46 -13.50 -9.86
C TYR A 12 -2.98 -12.18 -9.27
N ARG A 13 -1.71 -12.12 -8.87
CA ARG A 13 -1.02 -10.87 -8.53
C ARG A 13 -0.30 -10.36 -9.77
N LEU A 14 -0.81 -9.27 -10.33
CA LEU A 14 -0.16 -8.55 -11.41
C LEU A 14 0.80 -7.52 -10.79
N GLN A 15 2.07 -7.64 -11.12
CA GLN A 15 3.08 -6.66 -10.77
C GLN A 15 3.52 -5.97 -12.05
N VAL A 16 3.28 -4.67 -12.12
CA VAL A 16 3.68 -3.83 -13.24
C VAL A 16 4.84 -2.95 -12.80
N ILE A 17 5.90 -2.97 -13.60
CA ILE A 17 7.05 -2.09 -13.45
C ILE A 17 6.99 -1.13 -14.63
N VAL A 18 6.84 0.17 -14.34
CA VAL A 18 6.85 1.22 -15.35
C VAL A 18 8.21 1.89 -15.31
N HIS A 19 8.90 1.87 -16.44
CA HIS A 19 10.13 2.62 -16.64
C HIS A 19 9.76 3.97 -17.26
N GLU A 20 10.03 5.06 -16.57
CA GLU A 20 9.94 6.38 -17.19
C GLU A 20 11.11 6.54 -18.16
N GLY A 21 10.80 6.65 -19.46
CA GLY A 21 11.76 6.67 -20.57
C GLY A 21 12.56 7.97 -20.67
N HIS A 22 13.06 8.52 -19.56
CA HIS A 22 14.01 9.62 -19.61
C HIS A 22 15.38 9.09 -20.04
N THR A 23 15.96 9.70 -21.08
CA THR A 23 17.28 9.36 -21.65
C THR A 23 18.45 9.53 -20.68
N ASP A 24 18.26 10.28 -19.60
CA ASP A 24 19.27 10.46 -18.56
C ASP A 24 19.25 9.27 -17.59
N LYS A 25 20.24 8.37 -17.74
CA LYS A 25 20.41 7.12 -16.96
C LYS A 25 20.39 7.30 -15.43
N GLY A 26 20.57 8.51 -14.92
CA GLY A 26 20.54 8.83 -13.48
C GLY A 26 19.20 9.35 -12.95
N LYS A 27 18.19 9.56 -13.81
CA LYS A 27 16.88 10.14 -13.44
C LYS A 27 15.69 9.25 -13.79
N ALA A 28 15.93 8.08 -14.38
CA ALA A 28 14.86 7.15 -14.71
C ALA A 28 14.12 6.73 -13.43
N GLN A 29 12.88 7.19 -13.28
CA GLN A 29 12.04 6.77 -12.17
C GLN A 29 11.44 5.40 -12.52
N VAL A 30 11.53 4.48 -11.56
CA VAL A 30 10.88 3.18 -11.65
C VAL A 30 9.64 3.23 -10.78
N GLY A 31 8.47 3.22 -11.41
CA GLY A 31 7.18 3.10 -10.74
C GLY A 31 6.83 1.62 -10.56
N HIS A 32 6.40 1.23 -9.36
CA HIS A 32 5.90 -0.12 -9.10
C HIS A 32 4.41 -0.07 -8.76
N ALA A 33 3.59 -0.83 -9.48
CA ALA A 33 2.19 -1.02 -9.16
C ALA A 33 1.88 -2.50 -8.97
N CYS A 34 1.23 -2.83 -7.85
CA CYS A 34 0.67 -4.15 -7.61
C CYS A 34 -0.86 -4.07 -7.70
N ARG A 35 -1.44 -4.95 -8.51
CA ARG A 35 -2.87 -5.16 -8.63
C ARG A 35 -3.18 -6.64 -8.58
N LEU A 36 -4.38 -6.95 -8.16
CA LEU A 36 -4.84 -8.31 -8.10
C LEU A 36 -6.00 -8.45 -9.08
N MET A 37 -5.96 -9.53 -9.86
CA MET A 37 -6.89 -9.78 -10.94
C MET A 37 -7.57 -11.11 -10.68
N ALA A 38 -8.90 -11.08 -10.62
CA ALA A 38 -9.73 -12.27 -10.56
C ALA A 38 -10.08 -12.69 -11.99
N TYR A 39 -9.67 -13.88 -12.41
CA TYR A 39 -9.93 -14.37 -13.76
C TYR A 39 -11.02 -15.44 -13.74
N GLY A 40 -12.10 -15.23 -14.49
CA GLY A 40 -13.23 -16.18 -14.58
C GLY A 40 -14.05 -16.34 -13.30
N LEU A 41 -14.02 -15.35 -12.39
CA LEU A 41 -14.87 -15.30 -11.20
C LEU A 41 -16.04 -14.34 -11.47
N ILE A 42 -17.28 -14.86 -11.40
CA ILE A 42 -18.53 -14.10 -11.56
C ILE A 42 -18.70 -13.11 -10.40
N ASP A 43 -18.34 -13.53 -9.20
CA ASP A 43 -18.17 -12.69 -8.02
C ASP A 43 -16.73 -12.86 -7.51
N PRO A 44 -15.80 -11.92 -7.78
CA PRO A 44 -14.51 -11.95 -7.12
C PRO A 44 -14.74 -11.91 -5.60
N PRO A 45 -14.12 -12.81 -4.80
CA PRO A 45 -14.37 -12.85 -3.35
C PRO A 45 -14.10 -11.46 -2.83
N CYS A 46 -15.11 -10.84 -2.20
CA CYS A 46 -15.14 -9.45 -1.78
C CYS A 46 -13.75 -9.01 -1.31
N ARG A 47 -12.98 -8.41 -2.21
CA ARG A 47 -11.69 -7.86 -1.88
C ARG A 47 -12.01 -6.59 -1.15
N THR A 48 -11.85 -6.62 0.16
CA THR A 48 -11.47 -5.42 0.88
C THR A 48 -10.12 -5.02 0.31
N ASP A 49 -10.13 -4.25 -0.77
CA ASP A 49 -8.92 -3.83 -1.48
C ASP A 49 -7.94 -3.28 -0.47
N LEU A 50 -6.88 -4.05 -0.19
CA LEU A 50 -5.80 -3.63 0.67
C LEU A 50 -5.24 -2.36 0.05
N HIS A 51 -5.54 -1.24 0.67
CA HIS A 51 -5.17 0.08 0.21
C HIS A 51 -4.34 0.67 1.33
N LEU A 52 -3.13 1.11 0.99
CA LEU A 52 -2.27 1.94 1.82
C LEU A 52 -2.03 3.22 1.02
N GLU A 53 -2.45 4.34 1.59
CA GLU A 53 -2.28 5.67 1.03
C GLU A 53 -1.33 6.44 1.96
N ILE A 54 -0.31 7.10 1.41
CA ILE A 54 0.60 7.95 2.18
C ILE A 54 0.68 9.29 1.46
N VAL A 55 0.18 10.34 2.11
CA VAL A 55 0.17 11.70 1.56
C VAL A 55 0.94 12.62 2.49
N ARG A 56 1.91 13.34 1.93
CA ARG A 56 2.62 14.40 2.64
C ARG A 56 1.79 15.68 2.58
N SER A 57 1.50 16.26 3.73
CA SER A 57 0.87 17.57 3.89
C SER A 57 1.77 18.50 4.70
N VAL A 58 1.35 19.75 4.85
CA VAL A 58 2.03 20.74 5.72
C VAL A 58 1.96 20.35 7.21
N GLU A 59 1.02 19.50 7.59
CA GLU A 59 0.80 19.03 8.97
C GLU A 59 1.61 17.74 9.27
N GLY A 60 2.15 17.07 8.26
CA GLY A 60 2.91 15.84 8.39
C GLY A 60 2.61 14.81 7.30
N LEU A 61 2.64 13.52 7.65
CA LEU A 61 2.23 12.41 6.79
C LEU A 61 0.84 11.94 7.19
N ARG A 62 -0.12 12.01 6.28
CA ARG A 62 -1.41 11.33 6.39
C ARG A 62 -1.26 9.92 5.82
N ILE A 63 -1.45 8.92 6.66
CA ILE A 63 -1.37 7.50 6.29
C ILE A 63 -2.76 6.90 6.40
N GLY A 64 -3.33 6.48 5.28
CA GLY A 64 -4.64 5.83 5.20
C GLY A 64 -4.52 4.34 4.90
N TRP A 65 -5.30 3.48 5.57
CA TRP A 65 -5.35 2.06 5.24
C TRP A 65 -6.71 1.40 5.39
N ARG A 66 -6.93 0.33 4.60
CA ARG A 66 -8.10 -0.55 4.71
C ARG A 66 -7.72 -2.00 4.36
N PRO A 67 -8.48 -3.03 4.81
CA PRO A 67 -9.66 -2.93 5.70
C PRO A 67 -9.32 -2.47 7.12
N ALA A 68 -10.34 -2.02 7.87
CA ALA A 68 -10.17 -1.49 9.23
C ALA A 68 -9.62 -2.52 10.24
N ASN A 69 -9.74 -3.83 9.97
CA ASN A 69 -9.14 -4.89 10.78
C ASN A 69 -7.67 -5.17 10.43
N ALA A 70 -7.08 -4.45 9.45
CA ALA A 70 -5.68 -4.57 9.12
C ALA A 70 -4.80 -3.67 10.02
N VAL A 71 -3.58 -4.13 10.26
CA VAL A 71 -2.62 -3.47 11.17
C VAL A 71 -1.58 -2.71 10.34
N LEU A 72 -1.48 -1.41 10.56
CA LEU A 72 -0.37 -0.61 10.02
C LEU A 72 0.92 -0.96 10.77
N GLN A 73 1.99 -1.21 10.03
CA GLN A 73 3.32 -1.47 10.58
C GLN A 73 4.34 -0.50 10.00
N GLU A 74 5.33 -0.12 10.80
CA GLU A 74 6.45 0.72 10.39
C GLU A 74 7.82 0.04 10.59
N ALA A 75 8.82 0.45 9.81
CA ALA A 75 10.21 0.05 9.97
C ALA A 75 11.16 1.18 9.58
N ASP A 76 12.39 1.14 10.11
CA ASP A 76 13.46 2.09 9.77
C ASP A 76 14.25 1.66 8.52
N THR A 77 14.09 0.41 8.08
CA THR A 77 14.71 -0.13 6.87
C THR A 77 13.67 -0.90 6.05
N PRO A 78 13.87 -1.08 4.73
CA PRO A 78 12.96 -1.88 3.90
C PRO A 78 12.83 -3.35 4.36
N GLY A 79 13.85 -3.86 5.08
CA GLY A 79 13.93 -5.26 5.54
C GLY A 79 13.40 -5.51 6.96
N GLY A 80 13.06 -4.47 7.73
CA GLY A 80 12.65 -4.59 9.13
C GLY A 80 13.76 -4.26 10.15
N PRO A 81 13.49 -4.36 11.46
CA PRO A 81 12.33 -4.97 12.11
C PRO A 81 11.05 -4.13 11.98
N TRP A 82 9.93 -4.81 11.74
CA TRP A 82 8.61 -4.18 11.61
C TRP A 82 7.93 -4.07 12.96
N ARG A 83 7.34 -2.91 13.26
CA ARG A 83 6.64 -2.60 14.50
C ARG A 83 5.21 -2.18 14.21
N ASP A 84 4.26 -2.69 14.98
CA ASP A 84 2.85 -2.29 14.85
C ASP A 84 2.70 -0.82 15.29
N VAL A 85 2.09 -0.01 14.43
CA VAL A 85 1.82 1.40 14.73
C VAL A 85 0.56 1.43 15.58
N GLY A 86 0.72 1.82 16.85
CA GLY A 86 -0.34 1.79 17.85
C GLY A 86 -1.56 2.64 17.46
N GLN A 87 -2.75 2.16 17.83
CA GLN A 87 -4.03 2.86 17.72
C GLN A 87 -4.08 4.05 18.70
N GLY A 88 -3.29 5.09 18.43
CA GLY A 88 -3.24 6.31 19.25
C GLY A 88 -4.49 7.20 19.05
N PRO A 89 -4.68 8.24 19.90
CA PRO A 89 -5.85 9.12 19.90
C PRO A 89 -6.06 9.93 18.61
N SER A 90 -5.12 9.88 17.66
CA SER A 90 -5.21 10.45 16.31
C SER A 90 -5.72 9.47 15.25
N VAL A 91 -6.15 8.24 15.62
CA VAL A 91 -6.85 7.32 14.71
C VAL A 91 -8.33 7.74 14.65
N GLY A 92 -8.62 8.69 13.75
CA GLY A 92 -9.91 9.35 13.66
C GLY A 92 -10.58 9.22 12.29
N VAL A 93 -11.80 8.69 12.31
CA VAL A 93 -12.84 8.61 11.28
C VAL A 93 -12.59 7.63 10.11
N ALA A 94 -13.16 6.43 10.27
CA ALA A 94 -13.43 5.51 9.17
C ALA A 94 -14.55 6.07 8.28
N THR A 95 -14.25 6.99 7.37
CA THR A 95 -15.16 7.26 6.26
C THR A 95 -15.00 6.15 5.23
N ASN A 96 -16.06 5.38 4.98
CA ASN A 96 -16.07 4.26 4.02
C ASN A 96 -15.04 3.15 4.31
N GLY A 97 -14.71 2.90 5.59
CA GLY A 97 -13.83 1.80 6.01
C GLY A 97 -12.32 2.06 5.83
N LEU A 98 -11.92 3.30 5.55
CA LEU A 98 -10.53 3.75 5.51
C LEU A 98 -10.11 4.30 6.88
N LEU A 99 -9.17 3.63 7.57
CA LEU A 99 -8.52 4.17 8.76
C LEU A 99 -7.46 5.19 8.36
N GLN A 100 -7.25 6.22 9.18
CA GLN A 100 -6.24 7.24 8.92
C GLN A 100 -5.42 7.56 10.18
N LEU A 101 -4.14 7.89 9.96
CA LEU A 101 -3.21 8.35 10.98
C LEU A 101 -2.46 9.57 10.44
N LEU A 102 -2.39 10.65 11.23
CA LEU A 102 -1.53 11.79 10.96
C LEU A 102 -0.25 11.66 11.79
N VAL A 103 0.89 11.60 11.11
CA VAL A 103 2.23 11.52 11.71
C VAL A 103 2.96 12.84 11.48
N PRO A 104 3.30 13.61 12.52
CA PRO A 104 4.13 14.79 12.38
C PRO A 104 5.50 14.41 11.80
N VAL A 105 5.96 15.11 10.76
CA VAL A 105 7.28 14.87 10.15
C VAL A 105 8.17 16.09 10.32
N PRO A 106 9.17 16.04 11.23
CA PRO A 106 10.15 17.11 11.33
C PRO A 106 11.02 17.19 10.06
N PRO A 107 11.61 18.36 9.76
CA PRO A 107 12.41 18.57 8.54
C PRO A 107 13.59 17.60 8.36
N ALA A 108 14.12 17.04 9.45
CA ALA A 108 15.25 16.12 9.47
C ALA A 108 14.85 14.68 9.87
N ALA A 109 13.58 14.28 9.67
CA ALA A 109 13.14 12.94 10.02
C ALA A 109 13.86 11.86 9.18
N PRO A 110 14.32 10.75 9.79
CA PRO A 110 14.83 9.62 9.04
C PRO A 110 13.71 9.01 8.18
N ALA A 111 14.09 8.36 7.08
CA ALA A 111 13.14 7.63 6.24
C ALA A 111 12.45 6.52 7.05
N LYS A 112 11.14 6.41 6.88
CA LYS A 112 10.30 5.37 7.46
C LYS A 112 9.64 4.56 6.36
N PHE A 113 9.51 3.27 6.58
CA PHE A 113 8.84 2.34 5.68
C PHE A 113 7.55 1.89 6.33
N TYR A 114 6.46 1.84 5.55
CA TYR A 114 5.15 1.45 6.04
C TYR A 114 4.63 0.26 5.25
N ARG A 115 3.92 -0.64 5.94
CA ARG A 115 3.16 -1.73 5.32
C ARG A 115 1.88 -1.98 6.10
N VAL A 116 0.95 -2.68 5.46
CA VAL A 116 -0.26 -3.14 6.12
C VAL A 116 -0.21 -4.66 6.23
N ARG A 117 -0.41 -5.15 7.44
CA ARG A 117 -0.53 -6.58 7.75
C ARG A 117 -2.02 -6.92 7.90
N LEU A 118 -2.49 -7.84 7.07
CA LEU A 118 -3.81 -8.45 7.25
C LEU A 118 -3.80 -9.33 8.51
N PRO A 119 -4.95 -9.50 9.19
CA PRO A 119 -5.08 -10.44 10.30
C PRO A 119 -4.75 -11.88 9.90
#